data_AF-A0A2E0T167-F1
#
_entry.id   AF-A0A2E0T167-F1
#
_cell.length_a   1.000
_cell.length_b   1.000
_cell.length_c   1.000
_cell.angle_alpha   90.00
_cell.angle_beta   90.00
_cell.angle_gamma   90.00
#
_symmetry.space_group_name_H-M   'P 1'
#
loop_
_entity.id
_entity.type
_entity.pdbx_description
1 polymer ?
#
loop_
_entity_poly.entity_id
_entity_poly.type
_entity_poly.pdbx_seq_one_letter_code
_entity_poly.pdbx_strand_id
1 'polypeptide(L)' 'GLARLVAQAGLDAAAAAGVPAVLETTNPGNVAMYERLGWRITAELHDIVGLTVWILHYD' A
#
# COMPACT_ATOMS: atom_id res chain seq x y z
N GLY A 1 0.43 -16.33 -1.61
CA GLY A 1 1.18 -16.46 -0.35
C GLY A 1 0.53 -15.63 0.75
N LEU A 2 0.99 -15.77 1.99
CA LEU A 2 0.38 -15.14 3.18
C LEU A 2 0.24 -13.62 3.07
N ALA A 3 1.23 -12.92 2.50
CA ALA A 3 1.17 -11.48 2.30
C ALA A 3 -0.05 -11.03 1.47
N ARG A 4 -0.41 -11.78 0.43
CA ARG A 4 -1.59 -11.49 -0.40
C ARG A 4 -2.90 -11.71 0.37
N LEU A 5 -2.95 -12.71 1.25
CA LEU A 5 -4.15 -12.99 2.05
C LEU A 5 -4.39 -11.88 3.08
N VAL A 6 -3.33 -11.40 3.74
CA VAL A 6 -3.41 -10.28 4.68
C VAL A 6 -3.84 -9.00 3.94
N ALA A 7 -3.25 -8.72 2.78
CA ALA A 7 -3.63 -7.55 1.98
C ALA A 7 -5.11 -7.61 1.56
N GLN A 8 -5.58 -8.77 1.07
CA GLN A 8 -6.98 -8.92 0.67
C GLN A 8 -7.94 -8.73 1.85
N ALA A 9 -7.63 -9.30 3.03
CA ALA A 9 -8.47 -9.13 4.22
C ALA A 9 -8.57 -7.65 4.65
N GLY A 10 -7.48 -6.88 4.51
CA GLY A 10 -7.50 -5.43 4.76
C GLY A 10 -8.37 -4.66 3.78
N LEU A 11 -8.31 -5.01 2.49
CA LEU A 11 -9.16 -4.42 1.44
C LEU A 11 -10.64 -4.72 1.70
N ASP A 12 -10.97 -5.98 2.00
CA ASP A 12 -12.35 -6.40 2.28
C ASP A 12 -12.92 -5.66 3.50
N ALA A 13 -12.10 -5.47 4.56
CA ALA A 13 -12.49 -4.74 5.75
C ALA A 13 -12.70 -3.23 5.47
N ALA A 14 -11.82 -2.60 4.70
CA ALA A 14 -11.95 -1.20 4.31
C ALA A 14 -13.21 -0.97 3.47
N ALA A 15 -13.48 -1.87 2.51
CA ALA A 15 -14.69 -1.84 1.70
C ALA A 15 -15.95 -1.99 2.55
N ALA A 16 -15.97 -2.93 3.50
CA ALA A 16 -17.09 -3.13 4.42
C ALA A 16 -17.37 -1.90 5.32
N ALA A 17 -16.31 -1.17 5.69
CA ALA A 17 -16.42 0.04 6.49
C ALA A 17 -16.67 1.31 5.65
N GLY A 18 -16.63 1.24 4.32
CA GLY A 18 -16.77 2.40 3.43
C GLY A 18 -15.63 3.42 3.58
N VAL A 19 -14.44 2.95 3.96
CA VAL A 19 -13.26 3.79 4.17
C VAL A 19 -12.17 3.49 3.13
N PRO A 20 -11.31 4.47 2.81
CA PRO A 20 -10.10 4.26 2.02
C PRO A 20 -9.20 3.14 2.58
N ALA A 21 -8.61 2.34 1.70
CA ALA A 21 -7.51 1.47 2.07
C ALA A 21 -6.17 2.14 1.73
N VAL A 22 -5.27 2.20 2.72
CA VAL A 22 -3.94 2.79 2.60
C VAL A 22 -2.90 1.77 3.05
N LEU A 23 -1.76 1.72 2.36
CA LEU A 23 -0.58 0.99 2.81
C LEU A 23 0.67 1.85 2.69
N GLU A 24 1.72 1.46 3.41
CA GLU A 24 3.06 2.00 3.24
C GLU A 24 4.06 0.92 2.84
N THR A 25 5.10 1.30 2.11
CA THR A 25 6.26 0.43 1.90
C THR A 25 7.54 1.23 1.85
N THR A 26 8.64 0.64 2.30
CA THR A 26 10.00 1.18 2.15
C THR A 26 10.83 0.41 1.13
N ASN A 27 10.25 -0.61 0.50
CA ASN A 27 10.92 -1.42 -0.51
C ASN A 27 10.50 -0.95 -1.91
N PRO A 28 11.40 -0.34 -2.70
CA PRO A 28 11.08 0.14 -4.05
C PRO A 28 10.62 -1.00 -4.97
N GLY A 29 11.06 -2.24 -4.75
CA GLY A 29 10.62 -3.40 -5.53
C GLY A 29 9.14 -3.76 -5.33
N ASN A 30 8.53 -3.32 -4.24
CA ASN A 30 7.12 -3.56 -3.97
C ASN A 30 6.21 -2.53 -4.66
N VAL A 31 6.71 -1.33 -4.96
CA VAL A 31 5.90 -0.23 -5.54
C VAL A 31 5.28 -0.67 -6.86
N ALA A 32 6.09 -1.11 -7.82
CA ALA A 32 5.61 -1.58 -9.12
C ALA A 32 4.71 -2.83 -9.04
N MET A 33 4.81 -3.62 -7.96
CA MET A 33 3.87 -4.70 -7.71
C MET A 33 2.52 -4.16 -7.27
N TYR A 34 2.49 -3.23 -6.31
CA TYR A 34 1.26 -2.63 -5.80
C TYR A 34 0.53 -1.81 -6.88
N GLU A 35 1.25 -1.04 -7.69
CA GLU A 35 0.64 -0.30 -8.82
C GLU A 35 -0.10 -1.23 -9.79
N ARG A 36 0.50 -2.38 -10.14
CA ARG A 36 -0.16 -3.40 -10.98
C ARG A 36 -1.38 -4.05 -10.32
N LEU A 37 -1.48 -3.98 -9.00
CA LEU A 37 -2.61 -4.49 -8.23
C LEU A 37 -3.70 -3.43 -8.02
N GLY A 38 -3.57 -2.24 -8.61
CA GLY A 38 -4.58 -1.17 -8.52
C GLY A 38 -4.29 -0.11 -7.46
N TRP A 39 -3.17 -0.21 -6.76
CA TRP A 39 -2.74 0.83 -5.82
C TRP A 39 -2.15 2.02 -6.56
N ARG A 40 -2.22 3.21 -5.95
CA ARG A 40 -1.62 4.44 -6.48
C ARG A 40 -0.83 5.15 -5.40
N ILE A 41 0.38 5.61 -5.73
CA ILE A 41 1.18 6.43 -4.82
C ILE A 41 0.47 7.76 -4.58
N THR A 42 0.27 8.13 -3.33
CA THR A 42 -0.32 9.41 -2.92
C THR A 42 0.68 10.30 -2.20
N ALA A 43 1.74 9.72 -1.63
CA ALA A 43 2.85 10.47 -1.06
C ALA A 43 4.15 9.67 -1.13
N GLU A 44 5.26 10.39 -1.28
CA GLU A 44 6.61 9.89 -1.10
C GLU A 44 7.26 10.70 0.01
N LEU A 45 7.74 10.01 1.05
CA LEU A 45 8.41 10.62 2.19
C LEU A 45 9.88 10.21 2.13
N HIS A 46 10.77 11.20 2.13
CA HIS A 46 12.22 10.97 2.05
C HIS A 46 12.89 11.16 3.41
N ASP A 47 14.06 10.54 3.57
CA ASP A 47 14.91 10.62 4.77
C ASP A 47 14.22 10.22 6.09
N ILE A 48 13.17 9.40 6.01
CA ILE A 48 12.52 8.83 7.18
C ILE A 48 13.42 7.74 7.74
N VAL A 49 14.26 8.12 8.71
CA VAL A 49 15.31 7.26 9.26
C VAL A 49 16.25 6.75 8.15
N GLY A 50 16.52 7.60 7.15
CA GLY A 50 17.36 7.27 6.00
C GLY A 50 16.69 6.38 4.94
N LEU A 51 15.36 6.23 4.98
CA LEU A 51 14.59 5.46 4.01
C LEU A 51 13.61 6.37 3.24
N THR A 52 13.29 5.96 2.02
CA THR A 52 12.09 6.44 1.33
C THR A 52 10.90 5.58 1.74
N VAL A 53 9.79 6.22 2.09
CA VAL A 53 8.50 5.58 2.36
C VAL A 53 7.51 6.02 1.29
N TRP A 54 6.91 5.05 0.59
CA TRP A 54 5.80 5.29 -0.32
C TRP A 54 4.50 5.01 0.40
N ILE A 55 3.58 5.96 0.36
CA ILE A 55 2.20 5.80 0.81
C ILE A 55 1.34 5.56 -0.42
N LEU A 56 0.55 4.48 -0.39
CA LEU A 56 -0.29 4.08 -1.51
C LEU A 56 -1.75 3.95 -1.08
N HIS A 57 -2.66 4.41 -1.94
CA HIS A 57 -4.10 4.27 -1.82
C HIS A 57 -4.62 3.19 -2.78
N TYR A 58 -5.64 2.43 -2.37
CA TYR A 58 -6.33 1.48 -3.25
C TYR A 58 -7.58 2.10 -3.85
N ASP A 59 -7.67 2.10 -5.18
CA ASP A 59 -8.84 2.57 -5.92
C ASP A 59 -9.84 1.45 -6.25
#